data_AF-A0A0J9X725-F1
#
_entry.id   AF-A0A0J9X725-F1
#
_cell.length_a   1.000
_cell.length_b   1.000
_cell.length_c   1.000
_cell.angle_alpha   90.00
_cell.angle_beta   90.00
_cell.angle_gamma   90.00
#
_symmetry.space_group_name_H-M   'P 1'
#
loop_
_entity.id
_entity.type
_entity.pdbx_description
1 polymer ?
#
loop_
_entity_poly.entity_id
_entity_poly.type
_entity_poly.pdbx_seq_one_letter_code
_entity_poly.pdbx_strand_id
1 'polypeptide(L)'
;MGTRIRLQKDIKALLKDCPEGIQLVTELFDESNLKEIFIDVRVYGNSLYPETTAYRLRIRIPDMYPLEVPWVQFVDPKCGVLFDKRVHEDLAAKKLEVKQRRRASSSAGTDGSSGASSGRQISTGFRSLFSKSNKDEKLAAQASAPASALPVVGEGTPTDQAIILDGIPVHPHVYGNGHICLSLLGDGWSPVNTLSSIAISLQSMLAGNTKYECPPDNNAYVMRAPLNPTKTSWDYHDDSV
;
A
#
# COMPACT_ATOMS: atom_id res chain seq x y z
N MET A 1 15.29 27.04 11.27
CA MET A 1 14.35 27.89 10.47
C MET A 1 14.47 27.67 8.96
N GLY A 2 15.61 27.22 8.40
CA GLY A 2 15.78 27.05 6.95
C GLY A 2 14.90 25.98 6.29
N THR A 3 14.70 24.82 6.95
CA THR A 3 13.93 23.68 6.41
C THR A 3 12.50 24.06 6.02
N ARG A 4 11.77 24.76 6.91
CA ARG A 4 10.37 25.16 6.65
C ARG A 4 10.26 26.11 5.47
N ILE A 5 11.17 27.09 5.36
CA ILE A 5 11.19 28.06 4.26
C ILE A 5 11.48 27.36 2.94
N ARG A 6 12.49 26.47 2.93
CA ARG A 6 12.81 25.67 1.75
C ARG A 6 11.62 24.83 1.30
N LEU A 7 11.02 24.09 2.23
CA LEU A 7 9.91 23.20 1.92
C LEU A 7 8.67 23.95 1.42
N GLN A 8 8.35 25.10 2.01
CA GLN A 8 7.27 25.95 1.52
C GLN A 8 7.52 26.44 0.10
N LYS A 9 8.77 26.73 -0.26
CA LYS A 9 9.13 27.10 -1.64
C LYS A 9 8.93 25.92 -2.59
N ASP A 10 9.35 24.72 -2.22
CA ASP A 10 9.16 23.50 -3.01
C ASP A 10 7.67 23.16 -3.21
N ILE A 11 6.86 23.25 -2.16
CA ILE A 11 5.40 23.03 -2.24
C ILE A 11 4.73 24.09 -3.12
N LYS A 12 5.11 25.36 -2.96
CA LYS A 12 4.60 26.43 -3.84
C LYS A 12 4.97 26.19 -5.30
N ALA A 13 6.18 25.69 -5.57
CA ALA A 13 6.59 25.33 -6.92
C ALA A 13 5.74 24.19 -7.49
N LEU A 14 5.48 23.14 -6.69
CA LEU A 14 4.58 22.04 -7.08
C LEU A 14 3.15 22.51 -7.39
N LEU A 15 2.62 23.47 -6.62
CA LEU A 15 1.27 24.00 -6.84
C LEU A 15 1.18 24.94 -8.05
N LYS A 16 2.26 25.66 -8.34
CA LYS A 16 2.30 26.66 -9.41
C LYS A 16 2.60 26.04 -10.78
N ASP A 17 3.67 25.27 -10.86
CA ASP A 17 4.24 24.75 -12.11
C ASP A 17 4.22 23.21 -12.07
N CYS A 18 3.03 22.63 -11.84
CA CYS A 18 2.87 21.19 -11.70
C CYS A 18 3.05 20.49 -13.06
N PRO A 19 4.01 19.55 -13.19
CA PRO A 19 4.16 18.78 -14.42
C PRO A 19 2.93 17.89 -14.68
N GLU A 20 2.65 17.59 -15.95
CA GLU A 20 1.51 16.76 -16.32
C GLU A 20 1.61 15.36 -15.67
N GLY A 21 0.50 14.90 -15.11
CA GLY A 21 0.44 13.62 -14.40
C GLY A 21 0.98 13.63 -12.98
N ILE A 22 1.59 14.72 -12.50
CA ILE A 22 2.04 14.86 -11.11
C ILE A 22 1.02 15.73 -10.37
N GLN A 23 0.57 15.30 -9.19
CA GLN A 23 -0.40 16.06 -8.38
C GLN A 23 -0.09 15.95 -6.90
N LEU A 24 -0.07 17.09 -6.19
CA LEU A 24 0.01 17.10 -4.74
C LEU A 24 -1.34 16.67 -4.14
N VAL A 25 -1.33 15.69 -3.23
CA VAL A 25 -2.53 15.22 -2.54
C VAL A 25 -2.81 16.15 -1.37
N THR A 26 -3.48 17.27 -1.66
CA THR A 26 -3.75 18.34 -0.68
C THR A 26 -4.66 17.90 0.46
N GLU A 27 -5.46 16.86 0.27
CA GLU A 27 -6.36 16.31 1.31
C GLU A 27 -5.61 15.66 2.48
N LEU A 28 -4.41 15.14 2.21
CA LEU A 28 -3.55 14.51 3.22
C LEU A 28 -2.47 15.47 3.75
N PHE A 29 -2.52 16.74 3.32
CA PHE A 29 -1.50 17.72 3.61
C PHE A 29 -1.88 18.53 4.85
N ASP A 30 -1.01 18.50 5.87
CA ASP A 30 -1.13 19.32 7.07
C ASP A 30 -0.12 20.47 7.04
N GLU A 31 -0.61 21.69 6.80
CA GLU A 31 0.22 22.91 6.78
C GLU A 31 0.94 23.20 8.11
N SER A 32 0.39 22.72 9.22
CA SER A 32 1.00 22.87 10.52
C SER A 32 2.19 21.91 10.69
N ASN A 33 2.11 20.72 10.09
CA ASN A 33 3.07 19.63 10.18
C ASN A 33 3.55 19.16 8.80
N LEU A 34 4.49 19.91 8.23
CA LEU A 34 5.09 19.63 6.92
C LEU A 34 6.09 18.44 6.92
N LYS A 35 5.92 17.46 7.81
CA LYS A 35 6.82 16.30 7.90
C LYS A 35 6.49 15.22 6.88
N GLU A 36 5.30 15.23 6.32
CA GLU A 36 4.83 14.20 5.41
C GLU A 36 4.05 14.84 4.26
N ILE A 37 4.37 14.43 3.04
CA ILE A 37 3.82 14.96 1.80
C ILE A 37 3.46 13.77 0.91
N PHE A 38 2.30 13.86 0.26
CA PHE A 38 1.83 12.84 -0.66
C PHE A 38 1.70 13.42 -2.06
N ILE A 39 2.26 12.72 -3.06
CA ILE A 39 2.24 13.13 -4.46
C ILE A 39 1.74 11.96 -5.29
N ASP A 40 0.70 12.17 -6.07
CA ASP A 40 0.21 11.20 -7.04
C ASP A 40 0.93 11.40 -8.37
N VAL A 41 1.42 10.30 -8.94
CA VAL A 41 2.11 10.26 -10.23
C VAL A 41 1.34 9.37 -11.20
N ARG A 42 0.98 9.92 -12.35
CA ARG A 42 0.43 9.21 -13.50
C ARG A 42 1.49 9.09 -14.58
N VAL A 43 1.53 7.94 -15.22
CA VAL A 43 2.45 7.63 -16.32
C VAL A 43 1.64 7.64 -17.62
N TYR A 44 2.23 8.19 -18.67
CA TYR A 44 1.61 8.29 -19.99
C TYR A 44 2.46 7.54 -21.02
N GLY A 45 1.82 7.00 -22.06
CA GLY A 45 2.53 6.39 -23.19
C GLY A 45 3.27 5.08 -22.88
N ASN A 46 3.00 4.43 -21.74
CA ASN A 46 3.56 3.13 -21.38
C ASN A 46 2.45 2.11 -21.11
N SER A 47 2.48 0.95 -21.77
CA SER A 47 1.44 -0.09 -21.65
C SER A 47 1.45 -0.83 -20.31
N LEU A 48 2.57 -0.81 -19.58
CA LEU A 48 2.71 -1.45 -18.27
C LEU A 48 2.02 -0.66 -17.15
N TYR A 49 1.82 0.64 -17.36
CA TYR A 49 1.26 1.56 -16.37
C TYR A 49 0.05 2.28 -16.97
N PRO A 50 -1.18 1.80 -16.67
CA PRO A 50 -2.38 2.41 -17.21
C PRO A 50 -2.48 3.89 -16.82
N GLU A 51 -2.80 4.76 -17.78
CA GLU A 51 -2.89 6.22 -17.57
C GLU A 51 -4.00 6.60 -16.56
N THR A 52 -4.97 5.70 -16.36
CA THR A 52 -6.04 5.85 -15.37
C THR A 52 -5.55 5.64 -13.93
N THR A 53 -4.40 4.98 -13.75
CA THR A 53 -3.87 4.61 -12.44
C THR A 53 -2.91 5.68 -11.94
N ALA A 54 -3.20 6.22 -10.75
CA ALA A 54 -2.29 7.09 -10.03
C ALA A 54 -1.48 6.27 -9.01
N TYR A 55 -0.16 6.41 -9.06
CA TYR A 55 0.76 5.82 -8.11
C TYR A 55 1.13 6.86 -7.06
N ARG A 56 0.87 6.57 -5.79
CA ARG A 56 1.07 7.53 -4.70
C ARG A 56 2.47 7.41 -4.13
N LEU A 57 3.19 8.52 -4.13
CA LEU A 57 4.44 8.72 -3.42
C LEU A 57 4.13 9.28 -2.04
N ARG A 58 4.76 8.69 -1.03
CA ARG A 58 4.87 9.22 0.33
C ARG A 58 6.27 9.78 0.50
N ILE A 59 6.37 11.05 0.85
CA ILE A 59 7.61 11.77 1.08
C ILE A 59 7.66 12.24 2.53
N ARG A 60 8.60 11.72 3.30
CA ARG A 60 8.87 12.14 4.68
C ARG A 60 10.07 13.08 4.72
N ILE A 61 9.85 14.25 5.32
CA ILE A 61 10.84 15.33 5.37
C ILE A 61 11.70 15.18 6.64
N PRO A 62 13.02 15.01 6.50
CA PRO A 62 13.94 14.98 7.64
C PRO A 62 14.14 16.37 8.22
N ASP A 63 14.61 16.42 9.47
CA ASP A 63 14.78 17.68 10.19
C ASP A 63 15.82 18.59 9.49
N MET A 64 16.84 17.99 8.86
CA MET A 64 17.92 18.68 8.14
C MET A 64 17.68 18.84 6.64
N TYR A 65 16.45 18.65 6.15
CA TYR A 65 16.13 18.92 4.74
C TYR A 65 16.45 20.38 4.36
N PRO A 66 17.11 20.65 3.22
CA PRO A 66 17.41 19.75 2.10
C PRO A 66 18.82 19.12 2.13
N LEU A 67 19.59 19.29 3.21
CA LEU A 67 20.91 18.68 3.35
C LEU A 67 20.80 17.15 3.45
N GLU A 68 19.78 16.68 4.15
CA GLU A 68 19.41 15.27 4.18
C GLU A 68 18.36 14.95 3.11
N VAL A 69 18.53 13.78 2.48
CA VAL A 69 17.60 13.24 1.49
C VAL A 69 16.25 12.92 2.15
N PRO A 70 15.12 13.30 1.51
CA PRO A 70 13.82 12.91 2.02
C PRO A 70 13.61 11.40 1.86
N TRP A 71 12.85 10.80 2.78
CA TRP A 71 12.41 9.43 2.61
C TRP A 71 11.28 9.41 1.59
N VAL A 72 11.51 8.75 0.46
CA VAL A 72 10.52 8.54 -0.59
C VAL A 72 10.18 7.06 -0.72
N GLN A 73 8.89 6.75 -0.80
CA GLN A 73 8.40 5.39 -1.11
C GLN A 73 7.06 5.47 -1.85
N PHE A 74 6.74 4.43 -2.62
CA PHE A 74 5.37 4.20 -3.08
C PHE A 74 4.49 3.68 -1.94
N VAL A 75 3.21 4.07 -1.95
CA VAL A 75 2.17 3.59 -1.05
C VAL A 75 0.88 3.36 -1.81
N ASP A 76 0.02 2.49 -1.30
CA ASP A 76 -1.35 2.34 -1.82
C ASP A 76 -2.13 3.64 -1.59
N PRO A 77 -2.73 4.23 -2.64
CA PRO A 77 -3.59 5.39 -2.53
C PRO A 77 -4.77 5.20 -1.55
N LYS A 78 -5.26 3.97 -1.35
CA LYS A 78 -6.42 3.65 -0.51
C LYS A 78 -6.10 3.55 0.97
N CYS A 79 -4.89 3.12 1.32
CA CYS A 79 -4.53 2.95 2.73
C CYS A 79 -3.43 3.89 3.23
N GLY A 80 -2.82 4.72 2.36
CA GLY A 80 -2.00 5.89 2.69
C GLY A 80 -0.73 5.63 3.53
N VAL A 81 -0.60 4.46 4.13
CA VAL A 81 0.38 4.14 5.18
C VAL A 81 0.69 2.65 5.11
N LEU A 82 1.28 2.21 3.99
CA LEU A 82 1.78 0.84 3.91
C LEU A 82 3.16 0.74 4.53
N PHE A 83 3.29 -0.27 5.40
CA PHE A 83 4.37 -0.55 6.33
C PHE A 83 4.49 0.42 7.52
N ASP A 84 3.49 0.46 8.40
CA ASP A 84 3.79 0.51 9.84
C ASP A 84 3.67 -0.94 10.34
N LYS A 85 4.61 -1.45 11.15
CA LYS A 85 4.59 -2.84 11.64
C LYS A 85 3.24 -3.21 12.30
N ARG A 86 2.55 -2.20 12.84
CA ARG A 86 1.20 -2.28 13.39
C ARG A 86 0.13 -2.74 12.38
N VAL A 87 0.25 -2.35 11.11
CA VAL A 87 -0.74 -2.70 10.07
C VAL A 87 -0.60 -4.16 9.61
N HIS A 88 0.60 -4.75 9.62
CA HIS A 88 0.75 -6.18 9.28
C HIS A 88 0.13 -7.08 10.35
N GLU A 89 0.22 -6.67 11.62
CA GLU A 89 -0.44 -7.36 12.73
C GLU A 89 -1.96 -7.24 12.62
N ASP A 90 -2.48 -6.05 12.29
CA ASP A 90 -3.91 -5.82 12.05
C ASP A 90 -4.43 -6.54 10.79
N LEU A 91 -3.62 -6.64 9.73
CA LEU A 91 -4.00 -7.34 8.49
C LEU A 91 -3.94 -8.86 8.70
N ALA A 92 -2.96 -9.36 9.46
CA ALA A 92 -2.91 -10.76 9.88
C ALA A 92 -4.09 -11.11 10.79
N ALA A 93 -4.45 -10.22 11.73
CA ALA A 93 -5.61 -10.36 12.60
C ALA A 93 -6.93 -10.36 11.80
N LYS A 94 -7.11 -9.42 10.86
CA LYS A 94 -8.28 -9.37 9.97
C LYS A 94 -8.36 -10.59 9.04
N LYS A 95 -7.24 -11.04 8.47
CA LYS A 95 -7.19 -12.27 7.65
C LYS A 95 -7.55 -13.50 8.48
N LEU A 96 -7.12 -13.56 9.75
CA LEU A 96 -7.48 -14.63 10.68
C LEU A 96 -8.97 -14.60 11.04
N GLU A 97 -9.53 -13.42 11.30
CA GLU A 97 -10.95 -13.25 11.61
C GLU A 97 -11.86 -13.68 10.44
N VAL A 98 -11.50 -13.29 9.20
CA VAL A 98 -12.22 -13.71 7.99
C VAL A 98 -12.12 -15.23 7.78
N LYS A 99 -10.95 -15.83 8.05
CA LYS A 99 -10.75 -17.28 7.98
C LYS A 99 -11.56 -18.03 9.05
N GLN A 100 -11.67 -17.46 10.25
CA GLN A 100 -12.50 -18.00 11.33
C GLN A 100 -13.99 -17.92 11.00
N ARG A 101 -14.46 -16.80 10.43
CA ARG A 101 -15.86 -16.65 9.98
C ARG A 101 -16.21 -17.64 8.86
N ARG A 102 -15.31 -17.87 7.90
CA ARG A 102 -15.49 -18.87 6.83
C ARG A 102 -15.58 -20.31 7.36
N ARG A 103 -14.82 -20.63 8.43
CA ARG A 103 -14.89 -21.94 9.10
C ARG A 103 -16.18 -22.12 9.90
N ALA A 104 -16.64 -21.06 10.57
CA ALA A 104 -17.91 -21.06 11.29
C ALA A 104 -19.13 -21.20 10.36
N SER A 105 -19.06 -20.69 9.12
CA SER A 105 -20.12 -20.89 8.12
C SER A 105 -20.10 -22.27 7.45
N SER A 106 -19.01 -23.05 7.59
CA SER A 106 -18.90 -24.41 7.00
C SER A 106 -19.28 -25.54 7.95
N SER A 107 -19.57 -25.25 9.24
CA SER A 107 -19.94 -26.27 10.24
C SER A 107 -21.45 -26.34 10.54
N ALA A 108 -22.29 -25.66 9.77
CA ALA A 108 -23.75 -25.61 10.00
C ALA A 108 -24.55 -26.51 9.03
N GLY A 109 -24.01 -27.68 8.67
CA GLY A 109 -24.72 -28.58 7.76
C GLY A 109 -24.19 -30.01 7.74
N THR A 110 -24.49 -30.79 8.79
CA THR A 110 -24.86 -32.22 8.72
C THR A 110 -25.50 -32.63 10.05
N ASP A 111 -26.81 -32.42 10.20
CA ASP A 111 -27.62 -33.10 11.21
C ASP A 111 -28.20 -34.39 10.60
N GLY A 112 -27.73 -35.53 11.11
CA GLY A 112 -28.12 -36.87 10.70
C GLY A 112 -28.11 -37.84 11.88
N SER A 113 -29.14 -37.71 12.73
CA SER A 113 -29.88 -38.76 13.46
C SER A 113 -29.19 -39.82 14.35
N SER A 114 -29.73 -39.91 15.57
CA SER A 114 -30.00 -41.13 16.38
C SER A 114 -28.93 -41.69 17.34
N GLY A 115 -29.32 -41.82 18.63
CA GLY A 115 -28.73 -42.79 19.57
C GLY A 115 -28.64 -42.33 21.02
N ALA A 116 -29.55 -42.80 21.87
CA ALA A 116 -29.66 -42.47 23.29
C ALA A 116 -28.59 -43.15 24.20
N SER A 117 -28.20 -42.48 25.29
CA SER A 117 -28.44 -42.90 26.69
C SER A 117 -27.33 -42.54 27.71
N SER A 118 -27.79 -41.88 28.78
CA SER A 118 -27.37 -41.97 30.19
C SER A 118 -25.96 -41.52 30.69
N GLY A 119 -25.95 -40.38 31.38
CA GLY A 119 -25.67 -40.34 32.83
C GLY A 119 -24.29 -39.88 33.32
N ARG A 120 -24.18 -38.62 33.77
CA ARG A 120 -23.90 -38.22 35.18
C ARG A 120 -23.62 -36.71 35.32
N GLN A 121 -24.14 -36.17 36.43
CA GLN A 121 -24.06 -34.79 36.94
C GLN A 121 -22.61 -34.35 37.23
N ILE A 122 -22.31 -33.03 37.21
CA ILE A 122 -21.97 -32.19 38.39
C ILE A 122 -22.23 -30.69 38.10
N SER A 123 -22.58 -29.95 39.16
CA SER A 123 -22.77 -28.50 39.41
C SER A 123 -21.88 -27.52 38.62
N THR A 124 -22.18 -26.22 38.42
CA THR A 124 -22.67 -25.14 39.30
C THR A 124 -22.90 -23.94 38.36
N GLY A 125 -24.05 -23.26 38.33
CA GLY A 125 -24.22 -22.01 39.07
C GLY A 125 -23.64 -20.77 38.38
N PHE A 126 -24.39 -20.12 37.48
CA PHE A 126 -24.53 -18.66 37.49
C PHE A 126 -25.85 -18.25 36.83
N ARG A 127 -26.67 -17.52 37.58
CA ARG A 127 -27.95 -16.93 37.15
C ARG A 127 -27.69 -15.65 36.35
N SER A 128 -28.74 -15.25 35.62
CA SER A 128 -29.22 -13.86 35.47
C SER A 128 -28.76 -13.15 34.19
N LEU A 129 -29.60 -12.47 33.40
CA LEU A 129 -31.05 -12.22 33.40
C LEU A 129 -31.39 -11.48 32.08
N PHE A 130 -32.65 -11.65 31.65
CA PHE A 130 -33.47 -10.77 30.77
C PHE A 130 -33.00 -10.53 29.31
N SER A 131 -33.80 -10.56 28.24
CA SER A 131 -35.24 -10.73 27.92
C SER A 131 -35.63 -9.63 26.93
N LYS A 132 -36.01 -10.08 25.73
CA LYS A 132 -37.08 -9.57 24.84
C LYS A 132 -37.03 -8.13 24.34
N SER A 133 -37.06 -8.02 23.01
CA SER A 133 -38.17 -7.47 22.20
C SER A 133 -37.58 -6.91 20.90
N ASN A 134 -38.22 -6.90 19.74
CA ASN A 134 -39.43 -7.48 19.15
C ASN A 134 -39.39 -7.00 17.67
N LYS A 135 -40.29 -7.50 16.81
CA LYS A 135 -40.74 -6.89 15.53
C LYS A 135 -39.86 -7.10 14.28
N ASP A 136 -40.39 -7.86 13.31
CA ASP A 136 -41.09 -7.36 12.08
C ASP A 136 -40.02 -7.16 10.98
N GLU A 137 -40.12 -7.45 9.69
CA GLU A 137 -41.16 -7.91 8.78
C GLU A 137 -40.39 -8.22 7.45
N LYS A 138 -40.91 -9.17 6.66
CA LYS A 138 -41.07 -9.10 5.18
C LYS A 138 -39.89 -8.93 4.20
N LEU A 139 -39.92 -9.88 3.26
CA LEU A 139 -39.89 -9.75 1.78
C LEU A 139 -38.65 -9.18 1.06
N ALA A 140 -37.93 -10.12 0.43
CA ALA A 140 -37.56 -10.18 -0.99
C ALA A 140 -37.66 -8.92 -1.87
N ALA A 141 -36.52 -8.55 -2.48
CA ALA A 141 -36.34 -8.18 -3.90
C ALA A 141 -34.81 -8.11 -4.16
N GLN A 142 -34.21 -9.09 -4.84
CA GLN A 142 -33.90 -9.06 -6.28
C GLN A 142 -33.38 -7.71 -6.82
N ALA A 143 -32.08 -7.63 -7.04
CA ALA A 143 -31.48 -6.88 -8.13
C ALA A 143 -30.15 -7.52 -8.53
N SER A 144 -30.20 -8.24 -9.65
CA SER A 144 -29.06 -8.68 -10.45
C SER A 144 -28.33 -7.49 -11.06
N ALA A 145 -27.00 -7.46 -10.97
CA ALA A 145 -26.15 -6.64 -11.83
C ALA A 145 -25.02 -7.52 -12.42
N PRO A 146 -24.73 -7.41 -13.72
CA PRO A 146 -23.93 -8.38 -14.46
C PRO A 146 -22.42 -8.18 -14.30
N ALA A 147 -21.71 -9.31 -14.34
CA ALA A 147 -20.26 -9.41 -14.36
C ALA A 147 -19.65 -8.66 -15.56
N SER A 148 -18.91 -7.59 -15.29
CA SER A 148 -17.95 -7.02 -16.24
C SER A 148 -16.68 -7.85 -16.20
N ALA A 149 -16.44 -8.60 -17.28
CA ALA A 149 -15.25 -9.40 -17.50
C ALA A 149 -13.97 -8.53 -17.41
N LEU A 150 -13.06 -8.92 -16.53
CA LEU A 150 -11.67 -8.46 -16.54
C LEU A 150 -10.91 -9.22 -17.65
N PRO A 151 -9.97 -8.58 -18.36
CA PRO A 151 -9.18 -9.24 -19.39
C PRO A 151 -8.20 -10.22 -18.75
N VAL A 152 -8.09 -11.38 -19.40
CA VAL A 152 -7.16 -12.48 -19.09
C VAL A 152 -5.73 -11.96 -19.22
N VAL A 153 -5.04 -11.79 -18.09
CA VAL A 153 -3.59 -11.59 -18.04
C VAL A 153 -2.93 -12.96 -18.16
N GLY A 154 -1.99 -13.08 -19.10
CA GLY A 154 -1.30 -14.32 -19.46
C GLY A 154 -0.61 -15.01 -18.28
N GLU A 155 -0.52 -16.33 -18.40
CA GLU A 155 0.10 -17.25 -17.45
C GLU A 155 1.56 -16.87 -17.15
N GLY A 156 1.77 -16.18 -16.04
CA GLY A 156 3.01 -16.19 -15.26
C GLY A 156 2.79 -17.05 -14.02
N THR A 157 3.77 -17.88 -13.69
CA THR A 157 3.74 -18.82 -12.55
C THR A 157 3.36 -18.13 -11.22
N PRO A 158 2.52 -18.75 -10.36
CA PRO A 158 1.84 -18.03 -9.26
C PRO A 158 2.67 -17.79 -7.98
N THR A 159 3.98 -18.03 -7.98
CA THR A 159 4.76 -18.13 -6.73
C THR A 159 5.47 -16.84 -6.28
N ASP A 160 5.64 -15.83 -7.14
CA ASP A 160 6.38 -14.58 -6.78
C ASP A 160 5.50 -13.33 -6.57
N GLN A 161 4.19 -13.42 -6.75
CA GLN A 161 3.28 -12.25 -6.67
C GLN A 161 2.75 -11.96 -5.25
N ALA A 162 3.24 -12.65 -4.21
CA ALA A 162 2.55 -12.72 -2.92
C ALA A 162 2.68 -11.47 -2.01
N ILE A 163 3.45 -10.44 -2.39
CA ILE A 163 3.64 -9.22 -1.58
C ILE A 163 3.66 -7.96 -2.46
N ILE A 164 2.88 -7.93 -3.55
CA ILE A 164 2.64 -6.67 -4.26
C ILE A 164 1.42 -6.04 -3.59
N LEU A 165 1.65 -4.92 -2.91
CA LEU A 165 0.57 -4.15 -2.34
C LEU A 165 -0.18 -3.43 -3.46
N ASP A 166 -1.51 -3.42 -3.38
CA ASP A 166 -2.36 -2.76 -4.37
C ASP A 166 -1.91 -1.29 -4.54
N GLY A 167 -1.60 -0.87 -5.77
CA GLY A 167 -1.20 0.52 -6.05
C GLY A 167 0.31 0.82 -6.00
N ILE A 168 1.17 -0.19 -5.80
CA ILE A 168 2.62 -0.06 -6.00
C ILE A 168 2.98 -0.48 -7.44
N PRO A 169 3.74 0.32 -8.21
CA PRO A 169 4.14 -0.05 -9.56
C PRO A 169 5.15 -1.20 -9.55
N VAL A 170 4.96 -2.19 -10.42
CA VAL A 170 5.92 -3.28 -10.63
C VAL A 170 7.03 -2.79 -11.55
N HIS A 171 8.23 -2.61 -11.00
CA HIS A 171 9.37 -2.07 -11.71
C HIS A 171 10.68 -2.71 -11.20
N PRO A 172 11.72 -2.89 -12.04
CA PRO A 172 13.03 -3.44 -11.64
C PRO A 172 13.77 -2.68 -10.53
N HIS A 173 13.27 -1.50 -10.15
CA HIS A 173 13.84 -0.61 -9.13
C HIS A 173 12.84 -0.28 -8.01
N VAL A 174 11.66 -0.90 -8.03
CA VAL A 174 10.61 -0.69 -7.01
C VAL A 174 10.33 -2.02 -6.32
N TYR A 175 10.58 -2.05 -5.02
CA TYR A 175 10.34 -3.19 -4.17
C TYR A 175 8.86 -3.32 -3.82
N GLY A 176 8.40 -4.52 -3.48
CA GLY A 176 7.01 -4.81 -3.13
C GLY A 176 6.51 -4.08 -1.87
N ASN A 177 7.41 -3.58 -1.02
CA ASN A 177 7.09 -2.70 0.11
C ASN A 177 7.02 -1.20 -0.28
N GLY A 178 7.26 -0.88 -1.55
CA GLY A 178 7.24 0.47 -2.10
C GLY A 178 8.55 1.22 -2.00
N HIS A 179 9.62 0.60 -1.49
CA HIS A 179 10.93 1.21 -1.50
C HIS A 179 11.48 1.31 -2.94
N ILE A 180 12.34 2.30 -3.16
CA ILE A 180 12.82 2.65 -4.49
C ILE A 180 14.35 2.65 -4.45
N CYS A 181 14.98 1.87 -5.34
CA CYS A 181 16.41 1.92 -5.57
C CYS A 181 16.70 2.92 -6.70
N LEU A 182 17.01 4.15 -6.32
CA LEU A 182 17.36 5.21 -7.27
C LEU A 182 18.46 6.07 -6.65
N SER A 183 19.55 6.31 -7.37
CA SER A 183 20.71 7.08 -6.88
C SER A 183 20.32 8.50 -6.42
N LEU A 184 19.32 9.11 -7.07
CA LEU A 184 18.75 10.41 -6.65
C LEU A 184 18.26 10.42 -5.19
N LEU A 185 17.87 9.26 -4.66
CA LEU A 185 17.40 9.08 -3.27
C LEU A 185 18.51 8.57 -2.32
N GLY A 186 19.75 8.50 -2.80
CA GLY A 186 20.91 8.06 -2.06
C GLY A 186 22.09 9.00 -2.29
N ASP A 187 23.13 8.49 -2.95
CA ASP A 187 24.41 9.15 -3.22
C ASP A 187 24.31 10.30 -4.24
N GLY A 188 23.35 10.23 -5.15
CA GLY A 188 23.04 11.28 -6.12
C GLY A 188 22.20 12.44 -5.57
N TRP A 189 21.78 12.40 -4.30
CA TRP A 189 21.02 13.49 -3.70
C TRP A 189 21.90 14.73 -3.46
N SER A 190 21.36 15.90 -3.81
CA SER A 190 21.96 17.19 -3.49
C SER A 190 20.88 18.18 -3.04
N PRO A 191 21.20 19.18 -2.21
CA PRO A 191 20.27 20.24 -1.83
C PRO A 191 19.65 21.02 -3.01
N VAL A 192 20.19 20.89 -4.22
CA VAL A 192 19.60 21.45 -5.44
C VAL A 192 18.31 20.71 -5.85
N ASN A 193 18.18 19.44 -5.50
CA ASN A 193 17.01 18.62 -5.83
C ASN A 193 15.79 19.07 -5.02
N THR A 194 14.63 19.05 -5.68
CA THR A 194 13.34 19.46 -5.14
C THR A 194 12.35 18.31 -5.14
N LEU A 195 11.23 18.47 -4.45
CA LEU A 195 10.13 17.51 -4.52
C LEU A 195 9.64 17.28 -5.95
N SER A 196 9.60 18.34 -6.76
CA SER A 196 9.25 18.24 -8.19
C SER A 196 10.26 17.41 -8.96
N SER A 197 11.58 17.63 -8.74
CA SER A 197 12.60 16.85 -9.46
C SER A 197 12.52 15.36 -9.11
N ILE A 198 12.22 15.02 -7.84
CA ILE A 198 12.01 13.63 -7.43
C ILE A 198 10.83 13.02 -8.19
N ALA A 199 9.67 13.70 -8.19
CA ALA A 199 8.47 13.17 -8.82
C ALA A 199 8.63 13.01 -10.34
N ILE A 200 9.29 13.97 -11.01
CA ILE A 200 9.61 13.90 -12.44
C ILE A 200 10.57 12.75 -12.74
N SER A 201 11.64 12.59 -11.95
CA SER A 201 12.59 11.48 -12.13
C SER A 201 11.92 10.12 -11.98
N LEU A 202 11.01 9.97 -11.02
CA LEU A 202 10.25 8.73 -10.83
C LEU A 202 9.22 8.49 -11.94
N GLN A 203 8.53 9.54 -12.39
CA GLN A 203 7.63 9.44 -13.54
C GLN A 203 8.39 8.99 -14.80
N SER A 204 9.56 9.57 -15.05
CA SER A 204 10.44 9.22 -16.18
C SER A 204 10.96 7.79 -16.09
N MET A 205 11.39 7.37 -14.90
CA MET A 205 11.82 5.99 -14.62
C MET A 205 10.72 4.99 -14.97
N LEU A 206 9.47 5.24 -14.53
CA LEU A 206 8.34 4.38 -14.87
C LEU A 206 8.00 4.46 -16.37
N ALA A 207 7.95 5.65 -16.96
CA ALA A 207 7.62 5.82 -18.38
C ALA A 207 8.61 5.08 -19.30
N GLY A 208 9.89 5.03 -18.94
CA GLY A 208 10.94 4.34 -19.70
C GLY A 208 11.00 2.83 -19.51
N ASN A 209 10.19 2.24 -18.62
CA ASN A 209 10.29 0.83 -18.32
C ASN A 209 9.75 -0.05 -19.45
N THR A 210 10.47 -1.13 -19.74
CA THR A 210 10.09 -2.14 -20.73
C THR A 210 9.80 -3.52 -20.11
N LYS A 211 10.09 -3.70 -18.81
CA LYS A 211 10.03 -5.00 -18.14
C LYS A 211 9.07 -4.98 -16.95
N TYR A 212 8.07 -5.86 -16.97
CA TYR A 212 7.15 -6.03 -15.85
C TYR A 212 7.71 -7.04 -14.84
N GLU A 213 8.75 -6.64 -14.11
CA GLU A 213 9.41 -7.48 -13.10
C GLU A 213 9.80 -6.66 -11.86
N CYS A 214 9.87 -7.32 -10.71
CA CYS A 214 10.41 -6.75 -9.48
C CYS A 214 11.94 -6.90 -9.44
N PRO A 215 12.64 -6.17 -8.54
CA PRO A 215 14.06 -6.38 -8.30
C PRO A 215 14.36 -7.85 -7.96
N PRO A 216 15.51 -8.41 -8.39
CA PRO A 216 15.84 -9.82 -8.19
C PRO A 216 15.94 -10.22 -6.71
N ASP A 217 16.30 -9.29 -5.83
CA ASP A 217 16.43 -9.50 -4.40
C ASP A 217 15.16 -9.11 -3.60
N ASN A 218 14.04 -8.86 -4.28
CA ASN A 218 12.84 -8.28 -3.69
C ASN A 218 12.35 -8.99 -2.41
N ASN A 219 12.18 -10.31 -2.46
CA ASN A 219 11.68 -11.08 -1.32
C ASN A 219 12.64 -11.02 -0.12
N ALA A 220 13.94 -11.15 -0.38
CA ALA A 220 14.97 -11.08 0.67
C ALA A 220 15.08 -9.67 1.27
N TYR A 221 14.94 -8.65 0.42
CA TYR A 221 14.96 -7.26 0.83
C TYR A 221 13.75 -6.91 1.71
N VAL A 222 12.52 -7.19 1.24
CA VAL A 222 11.29 -6.83 1.96
C VAL A 222 11.23 -7.46 3.35
N MET A 223 11.78 -8.67 3.54
CA MET A 223 11.85 -9.31 4.85
C MET A 223 12.79 -8.61 5.84
N ARG A 224 13.88 -8.02 5.35
CA ARG A 224 14.92 -7.37 6.19
C ARG A 224 14.83 -5.84 6.20
N ALA A 225 13.98 -5.27 5.34
CA ALA A 225 13.95 -3.85 5.07
C ALA A 225 13.64 -3.04 6.34
N PRO A 226 14.42 -1.99 6.63
CA PRO A 226 14.07 -1.04 7.67
C PRO A 226 12.79 -0.30 7.30
N LEU A 227 12.11 0.28 8.31
CA LEU A 227 10.97 1.14 8.06
C LEU A 227 11.37 2.37 7.20
N ASN A 228 12.56 2.91 7.42
CA ASN A 228 13.08 4.04 6.65
C ASN A 228 14.01 3.53 5.53
N PRO A 229 13.66 3.70 4.24
CA PRO A 229 14.46 3.27 3.11
C PRO A 229 15.82 3.95 3.05
N THR A 230 16.01 5.16 3.61
CA THR A 230 17.32 5.84 3.59
C THR A 230 18.38 5.15 4.45
N LYS A 231 17.98 4.21 5.32
CA LYS A 231 18.89 3.36 6.10
C LYS A 231 19.28 2.07 5.39
N THR A 232 18.82 1.88 4.16
CA THR A 232 19.14 0.70 3.35
C THR A 232 20.52 0.84 2.73
N SER A 233 21.29 -0.25 2.73
CA SER A 233 22.44 -0.40 1.84
C SER A 233 21.93 -0.87 0.48
N TRP A 234 21.99 0.00 -0.53
CA TRP A 234 21.58 -0.31 -1.89
C TRP A 234 22.73 -0.91 -2.67
N ASP A 235 22.46 -2.00 -3.40
CA ASP A 235 23.33 -2.49 -4.45
C ASP A 235 22.75 -1.98 -5.78
N TYR A 236 23.38 -0.95 -6.36
CA TYR A 236 22.96 -0.40 -7.65
C TYR A 236 23.46 -1.32 -8.77
N HIS A 237 22.53 -1.86 -9.56
CA HIS A 237 22.85 -2.79 -10.65
C HIS A 237 22.87 -2.13 -12.04
N ASP A 238 23.06 -0.81 -12.11
CA ASP A 238 23.05 -0.03 -13.36
C ASP A 238 24.47 0.31 -13.81
N ASP A 239 25.21 -0.71 -14.26
CA ASP A 239 26.60 -0.61 -14.76
C ASP A 239 26.66 -0.62 -16.30
N SER A 240 25.74 0.07 -16.98
CA SER A 240 25.87 0.26 -18.43
C SER A 240 25.31 1.60 -18.89
N VAL A 241 26.18 2.61 -18.89
CA VAL A 241 26.14 3.71 -19.85
C VAL A 241 26.77 3.29 -21.18
#